data_AF-K1THV8-F1
#
_entry.id   AF-K1THV8-F1
#
_cell.length_a   1.000
_cell.length_b   1.000
_cell.length_c   1.000
_cell.angle_alpha   90.00
_cell.angle_beta   90.00
_cell.angle_gamma   90.00
#
_symmetry.space_group_name_H-M   'P 1'
#
loop_
_entity.id
_entity.type
_entity.pdbx_description
1 polymer ?
#
loop_
_entity_poly.entity_id
_entity_poly.type
_entity_poly.pdbx_seq_one_letter_code
_entity_poly.pdbx_strand_id
1 'polypeptide(L)'
;GEMLPCHGYPGLNKYPHLAGNFGGAWQDQQKQFDNLPGCILMTTNCLMRPRDSYKDRIYSTNVVGWDGVKHIGKNENGEKDFSAIIEQALELGGYPEDHDVQEILVGFGHHATLSYADAIVDAVKSGKLRHFFLIGGCDGARPGRNYYTEFAEMVPEDCLIMTLACGKYRFNKLDFGEVAGLPRLLDIGQCNDVYSAIRIATALADAFDTDVNGLPLSLIISWYEQKAVADLLALLSLGIHD
;
A
#
# COMPACT_ATOMS: atom_id res chain seq x y z
N GLY A 1 3.56 5.54 3.13
CA GLY A 1 2.09 5.66 3.19
C GLY A 1 1.44 5.12 1.91
N GLU A 2 0.21 5.51 1.61
CA GLU A 2 -0.56 4.99 0.45
C GLU A 2 0.00 5.40 -0.92
N MET A 3 1.10 6.15 -0.99
CA MET A 3 1.80 6.49 -2.24
C MET A 3 2.89 5.47 -2.62
N LEU A 4 3.21 4.49 -1.76
CA LEU A 4 4.16 3.41 -2.08
C LEU A 4 3.84 2.72 -3.42
N PRO A 5 2.56 2.39 -3.73
CA PRO A 5 2.23 1.69 -4.97
C PRO A 5 2.56 2.45 -6.26
N CYS A 6 2.84 3.77 -6.21
CA CYS A 6 3.29 4.51 -7.38
C CYS A 6 4.55 3.91 -8.01
N HIS A 7 5.41 3.27 -7.21
CA HIS A 7 6.63 2.58 -7.68
C HIS A 7 6.33 1.29 -8.46
N GLY A 8 5.08 0.80 -8.44
CA GLY A 8 4.63 -0.32 -9.28
C GLY A 8 4.15 0.09 -10.68
N TYR A 9 4.10 1.39 -11.00
CA TYR A 9 3.60 1.88 -12.29
C TYR A 9 4.75 2.17 -13.28
N PRO A 10 4.90 1.40 -14.38
CA PRO A 10 6.04 1.55 -15.30
C PRO A 10 6.19 2.95 -15.91
N GLY A 11 5.07 3.67 -16.10
CA GLY A 11 5.06 5.02 -16.64
C GLY A 11 5.72 6.07 -15.73
N LEU A 12 5.91 5.78 -14.45
CA LEU A 12 6.60 6.65 -13.49
C LEU A 12 8.09 6.34 -13.37
N ASN A 13 8.54 5.14 -13.76
CA ASN A 13 9.95 4.73 -13.72
C ASN A 13 10.86 5.55 -14.65
N LYS A 14 10.27 6.31 -15.58
CA LYS A 14 11.00 7.25 -16.44
C LYS A 14 11.58 8.47 -15.70
N TYR A 15 11.18 8.70 -14.44
CA TYR A 15 11.63 9.84 -13.65
C TYR A 15 12.72 9.40 -12.65
N PRO A 16 14.02 9.62 -12.94
CA PRO A 16 15.10 9.17 -12.06
C PRO A 16 15.11 9.84 -10.69
N HIS A 17 14.43 10.98 -10.53
CA HIS A 17 14.28 11.68 -9.26
C HIS A 17 13.09 11.16 -8.41
N LEU A 18 12.35 10.15 -8.88
CA LEU A 18 11.41 9.40 -8.05
C LEU A 18 12.19 8.39 -7.20
N ALA A 19 12.83 8.87 -6.14
CA ALA A 19 13.88 8.15 -5.43
C ALA A 19 13.42 6.89 -4.67
N GLY A 20 12.21 6.90 -4.08
CA GLY A 20 11.74 5.77 -3.27
C GLY A 20 10.52 6.08 -2.42
N ASN A 21 10.25 5.25 -1.42
CA ASN A 21 9.21 5.49 -0.41
C ASN A 21 9.83 5.73 0.96
N PHE A 22 9.48 6.84 1.59
CA PHE A 22 9.94 7.19 2.93
C PHE A 22 8.98 6.70 4.03
N GLY A 23 9.54 6.16 5.11
CA GLY A 23 8.81 5.88 6.36
C GLY A 23 7.92 4.63 6.33
N GLY A 24 6.67 4.78 6.78
CA GLY A 24 5.75 3.67 7.02
C GLY A 24 4.28 4.06 6.83
N ALA A 25 3.42 3.51 7.69
CA ALA A 25 2.00 3.85 7.73
C ALA A 25 1.75 5.23 8.34
N TRP A 26 0.54 5.74 8.10
CA TRP A 26 0.18 7.14 8.35
C TRP A 26 0.24 7.54 9.83
N GLN A 27 0.07 6.61 10.77
CA GLN A 27 0.08 6.92 12.20
C GLN A 27 1.46 7.35 12.73
N ASP A 28 2.53 6.98 12.04
CA ASP A 28 3.90 7.34 12.42
C ASP A 28 4.33 8.68 11.82
N GLN A 29 3.48 9.34 11.03
CA GLN A 29 3.84 10.53 10.25
C GLN A 29 4.38 11.67 11.12
N GLN A 30 3.87 11.84 12.34
CA GLN A 30 4.35 12.92 13.21
C GLN A 30 5.82 12.75 13.61
N LYS A 31 6.26 11.50 13.80
CA LYS A 31 7.66 11.16 14.09
C LYS A 31 8.49 11.18 12.82
N GLN A 32 7.94 10.67 11.72
CA GLN A 32 8.65 10.54 10.44
C GLN A 32 8.86 11.89 9.73
N PHE A 33 7.89 12.80 9.81
CA PHE A 33 8.00 14.15 9.23
C PHE A 33 8.79 15.11 10.11
N ASP A 34 8.94 14.78 11.40
CA ASP A 34 9.81 15.51 12.31
C ASP A 34 11.24 15.50 11.77
N ASN A 35 11.84 16.69 11.63
CA ASN A 35 13.19 16.88 11.10
C ASN A 35 13.46 16.34 9.67
N LEU A 36 12.44 15.92 8.90
CA LEU A 36 12.61 15.63 7.48
C LEU A 36 13.22 16.86 6.78
N PRO A 37 14.39 16.81 6.13
CA PRO A 37 14.98 17.98 5.47
C PRO A 37 14.34 18.20 4.08
N GLY A 38 13.02 18.40 4.06
CA GLY A 38 12.23 18.52 2.84
C GLY A 38 10.77 18.87 3.08
N CYS A 39 10.03 19.04 1.99
CA CYS A 39 8.60 19.35 2.04
C CYS A 39 7.74 18.07 2.03
N ILE A 40 6.54 18.17 2.62
CA ILE A 40 5.53 17.11 2.60
C ILE A 40 4.31 17.60 1.81
N LEU A 41 3.76 16.79 0.90
CA LEU A 41 2.51 17.07 0.21
C LEU A 41 1.44 16.04 0.57
N MET A 42 0.35 16.50 1.19
CA MET A 42 -0.79 15.68 1.55
C MET A 42 -1.88 15.78 0.48
N THR A 43 -2.04 14.70 -0.31
CA THR A 43 -3.00 14.65 -1.42
C THR A 43 -4.39 14.17 -1.02
N THR A 44 -4.47 13.35 0.03
CA THR A 44 -5.68 12.76 0.61
C THR A 44 -5.48 12.53 2.12
N ASN A 45 -6.42 11.89 2.79
CA ASN A 45 -6.23 11.38 4.15
C ASN A 45 -5.08 10.33 4.20
N CYS A 46 -4.39 10.13 5.31
CA CYS A 46 -4.66 10.64 6.65
C CYS A 46 -3.64 11.71 7.05
N LEU A 47 -4.08 12.95 7.25
CA LEU A 47 -3.28 14.02 7.86
C LEU A 47 -3.52 14.04 9.37
N MET A 48 -2.48 13.75 10.14
CA MET A 48 -2.49 14.00 11.59
C MET A 48 -2.23 15.48 11.86
N ARG A 49 -2.61 15.98 13.04
CA ARG A 49 -2.26 17.34 13.47
C ARG A 49 -0.76 17.61 13.20
N PRO A 50 -0.40 18.55 12.31
CA PRO A 50 0.99 18.90 12.07
C PRO A 50 1.65 19.41 13.35
N ARG A 51 2.90 19.02 13.60
CA ARG A 51 3.71 19.60 14.67
C ARG A 51 4.32 20.91 14.20
N ASP A 52 4.59 21.81 15.13
CA ASP A 52 5.20 23.11 14.84
C ASP A 52 6.57 22.97 14.17
N SER A 53 7.29 21.87 14.39
CA SER A 53 8.61 21.56 13.78
C SER A 53 8.60 21.34 12.27
N TYR A 54 7.43 21.12 11.65
CA TYR A 54 7.31 20.92 10.20
C TYR A 54 6.07 21.57 9.58
N LYS A 55 5.28 22.32 10.37
CA LYS A 55 4.01 22.90 9.93
C LYS A 55 4.21 23.90 8.77
N ASP A 56 5.36 24.56 8.71
CA ASP A 56 5.75 25.54 7.69
C ASP A 56 6.11 24.92 6.33
N ARG A 57 6.39 23.61 6.29
CA ARG A 57 6.87 22.85 5.13
C ARG A 57 6.01 21.63 4.78
N ILE A 58 4.84 21.50 5.40
CA ILE A 58 3.76 20.61 4.95
C ILE A 58 2.76 21.40 4.12
N TYR A 59 2.32 20.78 3.02
CA TYR A 59 1.36 21.32 2.08
C TYR A 59 0.17 20.38 1.98
N SER A 60 -1.00 20.96 1.72
CA SER A 60 -2.23 20.23 1.44
C SER A 60 -2.69 20.50 0.01
N THR A 61 -3.48 19.59 -0.55
CA THR A 61 -4.14 19.79 -1.84
C THR A 61 -5.43 18.97 -1.92
N ASN A 62 -6.20 19.12 -2.99
CA ASN A 62 -7.52 18.50 -3.17
C ASN A 62 -8.45 18.87 -2.01
N VAL A 63 -9.04 17.86 -1.35
CA VAL A 63 -9.95 18.03 -0.22
C VAL A 63 -9.23 18.13 1.13
N VAL A 64 -7.90 18.00 1.16
CA VAL A 64 -7.13 18.06 2.40
C VAL A 64 -6.94 19.51 2.82
N GLY A 65 -7.14 19.79 4.10
CA GLY A 65 -6.87 21.09 4.70
C GLY A 65 -6.60 20.99 6.20
N TRP A 66 -5.78 21.90 6.71
CA TRP A 66 -5.53 22.10 8.13
C TRP A 66 -5.18 23.57 8.38
N ASP A 67 -5.64 24.15 9.49
CA ASP A 67 -5.40 25.56 9.78
C ASP A 67 -3.90 25.91 9.89
N GLY A 68 -3.45 26.90 9.12
CA GLY A 68 -2.06 27.31 9.01
C GLY A 68 -1.17 26.38 8.17
N VAL A 69 -1.73 25.45 7.40
CA VAL A 69 -1.00 24.65 6.39
C VAL A 69 -1.23 25.26 5.01
N LYS A 70 -0.16 25.41 4.22
CA LYS A 70 -0.25 25.94 2.84
C LYS A 70 -1.11 25.00 1.99
N HIS A 71 -1.98 25.55 1.14
CA HIS A 71 -2.87 24.78 0.27
C HIS A 71 -2.56 25.02 -1.21
N ILE A 72 -2.35 23.95 -1.96
CA ILE A 72 -2.13 23.97 -3.41
C ILE A 72 -3.47 23.64 -4.09
N GLY A 73 -4.19 24.69 -4.50
CA GLY A 73 -5.45 24.59 -5.22
C GLY A 73 -5.26 24.32 -6.72
N LYS A 74 -6.38 24.08 -7.41
CA LYS A 74 -6.43 24.06 -8.87
C LYS A 74 -6.74 25.47 -9.40
N ASN A 75 -6.10 25.89 -10.49
CA ASN A 75 -6.47 27.10 -11.23
C ASN A 75 -7.75 26.88 -12.06
N GLU A 76 -8.18 27.89 -12.82
CA GLU A 76 -9.36 27.83 -13.69
C GLU A 76 -9.28 26.72 -14.76
N ASN A 77 -8.07 26.32 -15.17
CA ASN A 77 -7.81 25.23 -16.11
C ASN A 77 -7.72 23.85 -15.43
N GLY A 78 -7.87 23.77 -14.11
CA GLY A 78 -7.77 22.53 -13.35
C GLY A 78 -6.32 22.10 -13.00
N GLU A 79 -5.33 22.94 -13.29
CA GLU A 79 -3.91 22.68 -13.07
C GLU A 79 -3.48 23.11 -11.66
N LYS A 80 -2.48 22.43 -11.11
CA LYS A 80 -1.88 22.78 -9.82
C LYS A 80 -0.50 23.36 -10.04
N ASP A 81 -0.21 24.45 -9.34
CA ASP A 81 1.13 25.03 -9.31
C ASP A 81 1.91 24.48 -8.11
N PHE A 82 2.97 23.73 -8.39
CA PHE A 82 3.88 23.17 -7.39
C PHE A 82 5.18 23.99 -7.23
N SER A 83 5.28 25.18 -7.85
CA SER A 83 6.47 26.04 -7.78
C SER A 83 6.94 26.30 -6.36
N ALA A 84 6.05 26.79 -5.48
CA ALA A 84 6.38 27.15 -4.10
C ALA A 84 6.90 25.97 -3.24
N ILE A 85 6.36 24.76 -3.43
CA ILE A 85 6.83 23.59 -2.69
C ILE A 85 8.20 23.11 -3.21
N ILE A 86 8.46 23.27 -4.51
CA ILE A 86 9.76 22.94 -5.13
C ILE A 86 10.83 23.92 -4.63
N GLU A 87 10.56 25.22 -4.67
CA GLU A 87 11.49 26.26 -4.18
C GLU A 87 11.86 26.03 -2.71
N GLN A 88 10.86 25.80 -1.85
CA GLN A 88 11.11 25.51 -0.44
C GLN A 88 11.89 24.19 -0.24
N ALA A 89 11.62 23.16 -1.05
CA ALA A 89 12.39 21.90 -0.97
C ALA A 89 13.86 22.09 -1.35
N LEU A 90 14.16 22.95 -2.34
CA LEU A 90 15.53 23.31 -2.71
C LEU A 90 16.24 24.09 -1.59
N GLU A 91 15.55 25.02 -0.93
CA GLU A 91 16.09 25.76 0.22
C GLU A 91 16.41 24.87 1.42
N LEU A 92 15.62 23.80 1.63
CA LEU A 92 15.82 22.83 2.72
C LEU A 92 17.01 21.89 2.50
N GLY A 93 17.54 21.81 1.27
CA GLY A 93 18.81 21.14 0.96
C GLY A 93 18.81 19.61 0.94
N GLY A 94 17.79 18.94 1.50
CA GLY A 94 17.74 17.48 1.54
C GLY A 94 18.64 16.84 2.60
N TYR A 95 18.79 15.51 2.53
CA TYR A 95 19.71 14.79 3.40
C TYR A 95 21.17 15.03 2.96
N PRO A 96 22.11 15.25 3.90
CA PRO A 96 23.51 15.48 3.56
C PRO A 96 24.24 14.21 3.11
N GLU A 97 23.72 13.05 3.50
CA GLU A 97 24.30 11.72 3.26
C GLU A 97 23.18 10.74 2.91
N ASP A 98 23.53 9.69 2.18
CA ASP A 98 22.62 8.59 1.91
C ASP A 98 22.30 7.82 3.20
N HIS A 99 21.09 7.29 3.27
CA HIS A 99 20.62 6.44 4.36
C HIS A 99 20.50 4.99 3.90
N ASP A 100 20.51 4.07 4.86
CA ASP A 100 20.26 2.64 4.58
C ASP A 100 18.96 2.47 3.80
N VAL A 101 19.07 1.84 2.63
CA VAL A 101 17.94 1.55 1.76
C VAL A 101 17.46 0.13 2.03
N GLN A 102 16.15 -0.01 2.22
CA GLN A 102 15.48 -1.30 2.19
C GLN A 102 14.70 -1.42 0.89
N GLU A 103 14.91 -2.51 0.16
CA GLU A 103 14.13 -2.84 -1.03
C GLU A 103 12.84 -3.56 -0.63
N ILE A 104 11.73 -3.12 -1.20
CA ILE A 104 10.41 -3.72 -1.01
C ILE A 104 9.82 -3.92 -2.40
N LEU A 105 9.51 -5.17 -2.73
CA LEU A 105 8.88 -5.51 -4.00
C LEU A 105 7.41 -5.07 -4.00
N VAL A 106 6.99 -4.34 -5.03
CA VAL A 106 5.63 -3.84 -5.21
C VAL A 106 5.18 -3.99 -6.66
N GLY A 107 3.88 -3.80 -6.92
CA GLY A 107 3.35 -3.76 -8.29
C GLY A 107 2.60 -5.01 -8.71
N PHE A 108 2.11 -5.82 -7.77
CA PHE A 108 1.29 -7.00 -8.04
C PHE A 108 -0.20 -6.66 -8.19
N GLY A 109 -0.49 -5.61 -8.97
CA GLY A 109 -1.84 -5.34 -9.43
C GLY A 109 -2.35 -6.47 -10.34
N HIS A 110 -3.65 -6.54 -10.61
CA HIS A 110 -4.25 -7.69 -11.29
C HIS A 110 -3.58 -8.07 -12.62
N HIS A 111 -3.19 -7.12 -13.46
CA HIS A 111 -2.50 -7.44 -14.73
C HIS A 111 -1.15 -8.12 -14.48
N ALA A 112 -0.35 -7.61 -13.54
CA ALA A 112 0.94 -8.19 -13.22
C ALA A 112 0.77 -9.58 -12.59
N THR A 113 -0.08 -9.71 -11.57
CA THR A 113 -0.32 -10.99 -10.90
C THR A 113 -0.88 -12.05 -11.85
N LEU A 114 -1.82 -11.69 -12.71
CA LEU A 114 -2.40 -12.62 -13.68
C LEU A 114 -1.45 -13.00 -14.82
N SER A 115 -0.37 -12.24 -15.05
CA SER A 115 0.70 -12.69 -15.95
C SER A 115 1.45 -13.92 -15.41
N TYR A 116 1.34 -14.19 -14.10
CA TYR A 116 1.84 -15.39 -13.44
C TYR A 116 0.73 -16.41 -13.13
N ALA A 117 -0.48 -16.25 -13.69
CA ALA A 117 -1.63 -17.10 -13.37
C ALA A 117 -1.33 -18.59 -13.59
N ASP A 118 -0.74 -18.96 -14.73
CA ASP A 118 -0.39 -20.36 -15.02
C ASP A 118 0.57 -20.93 -13.97
N ALA A 119 1.60 -20.18 -13.59
CA ALA A 119 2.55 -20.59 -12.55
C ALA A 119 1.88 -20.75 -11.18
N ILE A 120 0.97 -19.84 -10.82
CA ILE A 120 0.19 -19.90 -9.58
C ILE A 120 -0.73 -21.14 -9.60
N VAL A 121 -1.46 -21.35 -10.69
CA VAL A 121 -2.37 -22.50 -10.86
C VAL A 121 -1.62 -23.81 -10.80
N ASP A 122 -0.46 -23.91 -11.47
CA ASP A 122 0.39 -25.09 -11.42
C ASP A 122 0.96 -25.34 -10.02
N ALA A 123 1.35 -24.28 -9.29
CA ALA A 123 1.81 -24.39 -7.92
C ALA A 123 0.72 -24.95 -6.99
N VAL A 124 -0.53 -24.52 -7.17
CA VAL A 124 -1.67 -25.04 -6.40
C VAL A 124 -1.99 -26.48 -6.79
N LYS A 125 -2.11 -26.79 -8.09
CA LYS A 125 -2.42 -28.15 -8.58
C LYS A 125 -1.34 -29.17 -8.21
N SER A 126 -0.08 -28.75 -8.15
CA SER A 126 1.04 -29.60 -7.72
C SER A 126 1.20 -29.70 -6.20
N GLY A 127 0.38 -28.99 -5.42
CA GLY A 127 0.43 -28.99 -3.96
C GLY A 127 1.62 -28.21 -3.37
N LYS A 128 2.37 -27.48 -4.19
CA LYS A 128 3.49 -26.61 -3.73
C LYS A 128 2.99 -25.32 -3.09
N LEU A 129 1.81 -24.86 -3.48
CA LEU A 129 1.13 -23.72 -2.89
C LEU A 129 -0.22 -24.20 -2.34
N ARG A 130 -0.33 -24.26 -1.01
CA ARG A 130 -1.50 -24.81 -0.34
C ARG A 130 -2.62 -23.79 -0.16
N HIS A 131 -2.28 -22.54 0.16
CA HIS A 131 -3.25 -21.55 0.61
C HIS A 131 -2.80 -20.11 0.33
N PHE A 132 -3.77 -19.23 0.18
CA PHE A 132 -3.59 -17.79 0.03
C PHE A 132 -4.13 -17.06 1.26
N PHE A 133 -3.40 -16.07 1.75
CA PHE A 133 -3.84 -15.20 2.83
C PHE A 133 -3.88 -13.76 2.35
N LEU A 134 -5.06 -13.14 2.29
CA LEU A 134 -5.16 -11.69 2.09
C LEU A 134 -5.03 -11.01 3.46
N ILE A 135 -3.83 -10.54 3.78
CA ILE A 135 -3.54 -9.82 5.02
C ILE A 135 -3.36 -8.34 4.67
N GLY A 136 -4.23 -7.46 5.13
CA GLY A 136 -4.13 -6.05 4.71
C GLY A 136 -5.31 -5.18 5.10
N GLY A 137 -5.50 -4.07 4.39
CA GLY A 137 -6.51 -3.06 4.71
C GLY A 137 -5.92 -1.85 5.44
N CYS A 138 -6.70 -1.16 6.26
CA CYS A 138 -6.22 0.09 6.87
C CYS A 138 -5.58 -0.10 8.26
N ASP A 139 -4.34 0.40 8.39
CA ASP A 139 -3.62 0.44 9.66
C ASP A 139 -4.11 1.58 10.59
N GLY A 140 -3.72 1.54 11.86
CA GLY A 140 -3.99 2.59 12.83
C GLY A 140 -3.14 2.53 14.10
N ALA A 141 -3.34 3.49 15.00
CA ALA A 141 -2.51 3.68 16.19
C ALA A 141 -2.91 2.83 17.41
N ARG A 142 -4.02 2.09 17.36
CA ARG A 142 -4.49 1.30 18.52
C ARG A 142 -3.51 0.16 18.83
N PRO A 143 -3.13 -0.04 20.11
CA PRO A 143 -2.41 -1.23 20.54
C PRO A 143 -3.17 -2.52 20.17
N GLY A 144 -2.45 -3.62 19.97
CA GLY A 144 -2.99 -4.92 19.55
C GLY A 144 -2.90 -5.21 18.06
N ARG A 145 -2.49 -4.22 17.23
CA ARG A 145 -2.28 -4.42 15.78
C ARG A 145 -1.00 -5.16 15.43
N ASN A 146 -0.17 -5.51 16.42
CA ASN A 146 0.91 -6.50 16.30
C ASN A 146 0.37 -7.88 15.87
N TYR A 147 -0.91 -8.16 16.13
CA TYR A 147 -1.62 -9.33 15.61
C TYR A 147 -1.35 -9.58 14.11
N TYR A 148 -1.35 -8.53 13.27
CA TYR A 148 -1.14 -8.71 11.82
C TYR A 148 0.31 -9.04 11.47
N THR A 149 1.27 -8.53 12.24
CA THR A 149 2.69 -8.90 12.10
C THR A 149 2.88 -10.35 12.51
N GLU A 150 2.42 -10.71 13.70
CA GLU A 150 2.52 -12.07 14.25
C GLU A 150 1.80 -13.09 13.36
N PHE A 151 0.62 -12.74 12.84
CA PHE A 151 -0.11 -13.61 11.91
C PHE A 151 0.68 -13.83 10.62
N ALA A 152 1.23 -12.75 10.02
CA ALA A 152 2.02 -12.87 8.80
C ALA A 152 3.26 -13.75 9.00
N GLU A 153 3.96 -13.62 10.13
CA GLU A 153 5.11 -14.46 10.50
C GLU A 153 4.73 -15.94 10.70
N MET A 154 3.49 -16.22 11.16
CA MET A 154 2.98 -17.58 11.33
C MET A 154 2.48 -18.22 10.03
N VAL A 155 2.36 -17.47 8.92
CA VAL A 155 1.91 -18.03 7.64
C VAL A 155 2.88 -19.11 7.17
N PRO A 156 2.42 -20.36 6.95
CA PRO A 156 3.29 -21.44 6.51
C PRO A 156 4.06 -21.15 5.22
N GLU A 157 5.27 -21.69 5.08
CA GLU A 157 6.17 -21.45 3.95
C GLU A 157 5.59 -21.87 2.58
N ASP A 158 4.68 -22.84 2.58
CA ASP A 158 3.94 -23.32 1.41
C ASP A 158 2.65 -22.51 1.12
N CYS A 159 2.53 -21.31 1.70
CA CYS A 159 1.41 -20.39 1.50
C CYS A 159 1.88 -19.03 0.99
N LEU A 160 0.99 -18.34 0.28
CA LEU A 160 1.23 -17.03 -0.32
C LEU A 160 0.43 -15.94 0.41
N ILE A 161 1.07 -14.80 0.67
CA ILE A 161 0.48 -13.62 1.29
C ILE A 161 0.20 -12.58 0.21
N MET A 162 -1.06 -12.17 0.10
CA MET A 162 -1.48 -10.99 -0.65
C MET A 162 -1.69 -9.85 0.35
N THR A 163 -1.26 -8.63 0.00
CA THR A 163 -1.52 -7.45 0.82
C THR A 163 -1.95 -6.26 -0.02
N LEU A 164 -2.63 -5.31 0.63
CA LEU A 164 -3.05 -4.04 0.05
C LEU A 164 -3.22 -3.01 1.16
N ALA A 165 -3.21 -1.74 0.77
CA ALA A 165 -3.37 -0.58 1.65
C ALA A 165 -2.35 -0.50 2.80
N CYS A 166 -2.50 0.49 3.67
CA CYS A 166 -1.47 0.83 4.64
C CYS A 166 -1.24 -0.22 5.73
N GLY A 167 -2.13 -1.21 5.89
CA GLY A 167 -1.95 -2.39 6.75
C GLY A 167 -0.69 -3.18 6.42
N LYS A 168 -0.24 -3.14 5.14
CA LYS A 168 1.00 -3.77 4.69
C LYS A 168 2.22 -3.35 5.52
N TYR A 169 2.26 -2.13 6.04
CA TYR A 169 3.41 -1.61 6.79
C TYR A 169 3.66 -2.34 8.12
N ARG A 170 2.73 -3.20 8.55
CA ARG A 170 2.93 -4.09 9.69
C ARG A 170 3.94 -5.21 9.42
N PHE A 171 4.16 -5.58 8.17
CA PHE A 171 4.97 -6.75 7.83
C PHE A 171 5.71 -6.67 6.48
N ASN A 172 5.46 -5.67 5.62
CA ASN A 172 6.08 -5.56 4.29
C ASN A 172 7.60 -5.28 4.29
N LYS A 173 8.19 -5.15 5.47
CA LYS A 173 9.63 -5.04 5.69
C LYS A 173 10.27 -6.37 6.13
N LEU A 174 9.46 -7.41 6.31
CA LEU A 174 9.94 -8.75 6.62
C LEU A 174 10.30 -9.48 5.33
N ASP A 175 11.28 -10.37 5.41
CA ASP A 175 11.61 -11.26 4.32
C ASP A 175 10.76 -12.53 4.42
N PHE A 176 9.87 -12.72 3.45
CA PHE A 176 9.03 -13.91 3.35
C PHE A 176 9.60 -14.97 2.41
N GLY A 177 10.65 -14.66 1.64
CA GLY A 177 11.19 -15.54 0.61
C GLY A 177 10.22 -15.81 -0.55
N GLU A 178 10.35 -17.00 -1.12
CA GLU A 178 9.59 -17.44 -2.30
C GLU A 178 8.83 -18.76 -2.06
N VAL A 179 7.74 -18.95 -2.80
CA VAL A 179 6.97 -20.20 -2.86
C VAL A 179 6.80 -20.57 -4.33
N ALA A 180 7.25 -21.77 -4.70
CA ALA A 180 7.23 -22.24 -6.09
C ALA A 180 7.90 -21.27 -7.10
N GLY A 181 8.91 -20.50 -6.68
CA GLY A 181 9.60 -19.51 -7.52
C GLY A 181 8.85 -18.17 -7.68
N LEU A 182 7.80 -17.95 -6.89
CA LEU A 182 7.07 -16.69 -6.80
C LEU A 182 7.36 -16.01 -5.46
N PRO A 183 7.46 -14.67 -5.39
CA PRO A 183 7.54 -13.96 -4.12
C PRO A 183 6.37 -14.33 -3.20
N ARG A 184 6.66 -14.67 -1.94
CA ARG A 184 5.62 -15.05 -0.97
C ARG A 184 4.75 -13.88 -0.53
N LEU A 185 5.23 -12.65 -0.66
CA LEU A 185 4.46 -11.44 -0.40
C LEU A 185 4.17 -10.70 -1.71
N LEU A 186 2.89 -10.63 -2.07
CA LEU A 186 2.40 -9.88 -3.22
C LEU A 186 1.70 -8.61 -2.74
N ASP A 187 2.35 -7.45 -2.92
CA ASP A 187 1.73 -6.14 -2.70
C ASP A 187 0.87 -5.71 -3.91
N ILE A 188 -0.45 -5.81 -3.73
CA ILE A 188 -1.47 -5.53 -4.74
C ILE A 188 -1.69 -4.02 -4.94
N GLY A 189 -1.31 -3.19 -3.96
CA GLY A 189 -1.37 -1.72 -4.09
C GLY A 189 -2.07 -1.01 -2.95
N GLN A 190 -2.85 0.03 -3.28
CA GLN A 190 -3.59 0.89 -2.35
C GLN A 190 -4.87 0.20 -1.86
N CYS A 191 -5.64 0.84 -0.97
CA CYS A 191 -6.97 0.38 -0.57
C CYS A 191 -7.92 0.11 -1.76
N ASN A 192 -7.96 1.03 -2.72
CA ASN A 192 -8.75 0.85 -3.95
C ASN A 192 -8.31 -0.34 -4.82
N ASP A 193 -7.11 -0.88 -4.62
CA ASP A 193 -6.67 -2.09 -5.31
C ASP A 193 -7.29 -3.38 -4.73
N VAL A 194 -8.26 -3.27 -3.81
CA VAL A 194 -9.23 -4.34 -3.52
C VAL A 194 -9.90 -4.84 -4.80
N TYR A 195 -10.13 -3.95 -5.78
CA TYR A 195 -10.60 -4.34 -7.10
C TYR A 195 -9.65 -5.33 -7.77
N SER A 196 -8.33 -5.07 -7.72
CA SER A 196 -7.32 -5.99 -8.25
C SER A 196 -7.34 -7.33 -7.52
N ALA A 197 -7.49 -7.33 -6.19
CA ALA A 197 -7.60 -8.56 -5.39
C ALA A 197 -8.82 -9.41 -5.81
N ILE A 198 -9.99 -8.77 -6.01
CA ILE A 198 -11.20 -9.44 -6.50
C ILE A 198 -10.99 -10.02 -7.91
N ARG A 199 -10.33 -9.28 -8.81
CA ARG A 199 -10.02 -9.75 -10.17
C ARG A 199 -9.09 -10.96 -10.15
N ILE A 200 -8.09 -10.96 -9.26
CA ILE A 200 -7.17 -12.09 -9.07
C ILE A 200 -7.95 -13.31 -8.54
N ALA A 201 -8.74 -13.13 -7.48
CA ALA A 201 -9.54 -14.21 -6.92
C ALA A 201 -10.53 -14.79 -7.95
N THR A 202 -11.23 -13.95 -8.70
CA THR A 202 -12.16 -14.41 -9.75
C THR A 202 -11.46 -15.25 -10.81
N ALA A 203 -10.30 -14.80 -11.29
CA ALA A 203 -9.55 -15.55 -12.31
C ALA A 203 -8.99 -16.88 -11.77
N LEU A 204 -8.58 -16.92 -10.51
CA LEU A 204 -8.19 -18.18 -9.87
C LEU A 204 -9.39 -19.12 -9.73
N ALA A 205 -10.56 -18.59 -9.32
CA ALA A 205 -11.79 -19.36 -9.21
C ALA A 205 -12.18 -20.00 -10.56
N ASP A 206 -12.13 -19.23 -11.65
CA ASP A 206 -12.33 -19.73 -13.00
C ASP A 206 -11.34 -20.86 -13.36
N ALA A 207 -10.05 -20.72 -13.00
CA ALA A 207 -9.02 -21.71 -13.30
C ALA A 207 -9.14 -23.02 -12.50
N PHE A 208 -9.84 -22.98 -11.36
CA PHE A 208 -10.12 -24.13 -10.51
C PHE A 208 -11.56 -24.66 -10.66
N ASP A 209 -12.36 -24.10 -11.58
CA ASP A 209 -13.78 -24.46 -11.79
C ASP A 209 -14.59 -24.38 -10.48
N THR A 210 -14.42 -23.27 -9.75
CA THR A 210 -15.06 -22.99 -8.47
C THR A 210 -15.51 -21.53 -8.41
N ASP A 211 -16.12 -21.11 -7.30
CA ASP A 211 -16.35 -19.70 -7.00
C ASP A 211 -15.28 -19.13 -6.06
N VAL A 212 -15.33 -17.81 -5.80
CA VAL A 212 -14.35 -17.14 -4.93
C VAL A 212 -14.35 -17.72 -3.51
N ASN A 213 -15.51 -18.19 -3.01
CA ASN A 213 -15.65 -18.74 -1.67
C ASN A 213 -15.12 -20.17 -1.56
N GLY A 214 -15.03 -20.89 -2.67
CA GLY A 214 -14.43 -22.22 -2.76
C GLY A 214 -12.92 -22.22 -2.97
N LEU A 215 -12.27 -21.05 -3.07
CA LEU A 215 -10.81 -20.95 -3.16
C LEU A 215 -10.14 -21.25 -1.81
N PRO A 216 -8.89 -21.75 -1.81
CA PRO A 216 -8.07 -21.83 -0.61
C PRO A 216 -7.55 -20.42 -0.23
N LEU A 217 -8.46 -19.51 0.10
CA LEU A 217 -8.20 -18.10 0.39
C LEU A 217 -8.80 -17.74 1.75
N SER A 218 -8.01 -17.13 2.63
CA SER A 218 -8.49 -16.55 3.88
C SER A 218 -8.31 -15.03 3.91
N LEU A 219 -9.29 -14.32 4.46
CA LEU A 219 -9.33 -12.86 4.51
C LEU A 219 -9.00 -12.35 5.94
N ILE A 220 -7.82 -11.78 6.13
CA ILE A 220 -7.34 -11.21 7.39
C ILE A 220 -7.27 -9.70 7.23
N ILE A 221 -8.45 -9.08 7.25
CA ILE A 221 -8.62 -7.68 6.92
C ILE A 221 -8.58 -6.79 8.18
N SER A 222 -7.86 -5.69 8.04
CA SER A 222 -7.80 -4.58 8.99
C SER A 222 -8.59 -3.39 8.44
N TRP A 223 -9.23 -2.63 9.32
CA TRP A 223 -9.98 -1.44 8.93
C TRP A 223 -9.68 -0.27 9.87
N TYR A 224 -9.94 0.94 9.40
CA TYR A 224 -9.77 2.16 10.18
C TYR A 224 -10.76 3.26 9.77
N GLU A 225 -10.85 3.58 8.48
CA GLU A 225 -11.65 4.69 7.97
C GLU A 225 -12.63 4.23 6.88
N GLN A 226 -13.28 5.19 6.21
CA GLN A 226 -14.49 4.95 5.43
C GLN A 226 -14.23 4.21 4.10
N LYS A 227 -13.03 4.30 3.51
CA LYS A 227 -12.70 3.52 2.30
C LYS A 227 -12.71 2.03 2.60
N ALA A 228 -12.13 1.62 3.73
CA ALA A 228 -12.19 0.21 4.16
C ALA A 228 -13.63 -0.30 4.37
N VAL A 229 -14.56 0.56 4.81
CA VAL A 229 -15.98 0.19 4.91
C VAL A 229 -16.60 0.00 3.53
N ALA A 230 -16.29 0.88 2.57
CA ALA A 230 -16.75 0.73 1.19
C ALA A 230 -16.20 -0.55 0.55
N ASP A 231 -14.92 -0.87 0.79
CA ASP A 231 -14.28 -2.10 0.32
C ASP A 231 -14.99 -3.33 0.89
N LEU A 232 -15.30 -3.34 2.19
CA LEU A 232 -16.07 -4.43 2.82
C LEU A 232 -17.46 -4.58 2.19
N LEU A 233 -18.19 -3.48 1.99
CA LEU A 233 -19.50 -3.52 1.36
C LEU A 233 -19.44 -4.03 -0.09
N ALA A 234 -18.37 -3.70 -0.82
CA ALA A 234 -18.14 -4.23 -2.17
C ALA A 234 -17.94 -5.76 -2.13
N LEU A 235 -17.11 -6.28 -1.22
CA LEU A 235 -16.91 -7.72 -1.03
C LEU A 235 -18.24 -8.43 -0.69
N LEU A 236 -19.01 -7.90 0.26
CA LEU A 236 -20.31 -8.45 0.65
C LEU A 236 -21.31 -8.42 -0.52
N SER A 237 -21.32 -7.36 -1.33
CA SER A 237 -22.21 -7.26 -2.50
C SER A 237 -21.89 -8.28 -3.59
N LEU A 238 -20.64 -8.75 -3.64
CA LEU A 238 -20.17 -9.81 -4.54
C LEU A 238 -20.42 -11.21 -3.96
N GLY A 239 -21.03 -11.31 -2.77
CA GLY A 239 -21.29 -12.59 -2.11
C GLY A 239 -20.04 -13.25 -1.52
N ILE A 240 -18.97 -12.48 -1.30
CA ILE A 240 -17.74 -13.00 -0.69
C ILE A 240 -17.96 -13.10 0.82
N HIS A 241 -17.72 -14.28 1.37
CA HIS A 241 -17.86 -14.59 2.79
C HIS A 241 -16.78 -15.59 3.24
N ASP A 242 -16.59 -15.68 4.56
CA ASP A 242 -15.66 -16.60 5.23
C ASP A 242 -16.23 -18.03 5.30
#